data_AF-A0A6J7ZFH1-F1
#
_entry.id   AF-A0A6J7ZFH1-F1
#
_cell.length_a   1.000
_cell.length_b   1.000
_cell.length_c   1.000
_cell.angle_alpha   90.00
_cell.angle_beta   90.00
_cell.angle_gamma   90.00
#
_symmetry.space_group_name_H-M   'P 1'
#
loop_
_entity.id
_entity.type
_entity.pdbx_description
1 polymer ?
#
loop_
_entity_poly.entity_id
_entity_poly.type
_entity_poly.pdbx_seq_one_letter_code
_entity_poly.pdbx_strand_id
1 'polypeptide(L)' 'MTPIELRKKGYKVLVNNLGQINAIRFLQQVGWGNGDYTKQRENRLSEVTREEFWQDIQRIRNRKT' A
#
# COMPACT_ATOMS: atom_id res chain seq x y z
N MET A 1 -10.66 -12.08 5.04
CA MET A 1 -9.28 -12.59 5.06
C MET A 1 -8.37 -11.50 5.59
N THR A 2 -7.74 -11.70 6.73
CA THR A 2 -6.82 -10.74 7.36
C THR A 2 -5.51 -10.64 6.55
N PRO A 3 -4.69 -9.59 6.76
CA PRO A 3 -3.38 -9.50 6.10
C PRO A 3 -2.47 -10.70 6.36
N ILE A 4 -2.57 -11.29 7.55
CA ILE A 4 -1.81 -12.50 7.92
C ILE A 4 -2.31 -13.72 7.12
N GLU A 5 -3.61 -13.89 7.00
CA GLU A 5 -4.20 -14.99 6.22
C GLU A 5 -3.86 -14.88 4.73
N LEU A 6 -3.90 -13.66 4.18
CA LEU A 6 -3.52 -13.39 2.79
C LEU A 6 -2.05 -13.74 2.54
N ARG A 7 -1.13 -13.31 3.43
CA ARG A 7 0.31 -13.63 3.32
C ARG A 7 0.57 -15.14 3.38
N LYS A 8 -0.08 -15.85 4.31
CA LYS A 8 0.03 -17.31 4.43
C LYS A 8 -0.44 -18.01 3.16
N LYS A 9 -1.59 -17.60 2.62
CA LYS A 9 -2.15 -18.17 1.38
C LYS A 9 -1.23 -17.90 0.18
N GLY A 10 -0.73 -16.67 0.04
CA GLY A 10 0.20 -16.29 -1.03
C GLY A 10 1.51 -17.08 -0.98
N TYR A 11 2.11 -17.22 0.21
CA TYR A 11 3.32 -18.02 0.38
C TYR A 11 3.11 -19.49 -0.02
N LYS A 12 1.97 -20.08 0.38
CA LYS A 12 1.63 -21.46 0.02
C LYS A 12 1.50 -21.65 -1.49
N VAL A 13 0.88 -20.70 -2.19
CA VAL A 13 0.78 -20.74 -3.67
C VAL A 13 2.17 -20.69 -4.31
N LEU A 14 3.05 -19.81 -3.83
CA LEU A 14 4.42 -19.70 -4.36
C LEU A 14 5.22 -20.99 -4.15
N VAL A 15 5.20 -21.55 -2.94
CA VAL A 15 5.90 -22.81 -2.65
C VAL A 15 5.37 -23.97 -3.50
N ASN A 16 4.05 -24.08 -3.65
CA ASN A 16 3.43 -25.16 -4.42
C ASN A 16 3.79 -25.12 -5.91
N ASN A 17 3.99 -23.93 -6.48
CA ASN A 17 4.25 -23.78 -7.92
C ASN A 17 5.74 -23.68 -8.26
N LEU A 18 6.56 -23.11 -7.38
CA LEU A 18 7.97 -22.80 -7.65
C LEU A 18 8.94 -23.72 -6.90
N GLY A 19 8.47 -24.36 -5.83
CA GLY A 19 9.33 -24.97 -4.82
C GLY A 19 9.92 -23.91 -3.87
N GLN A 20 10.36 -24.36 -2.69
CA GLN A 20 10.71 -23.46 -1.59
C GLN A 20 11.90 -22.53 -1.91
N ILE A 21 12.92 -23.04 -2.60
CA ILE A 21 14.10 -22.26 -2.99
C ILE A 21 13.73 -21.13 -3.96
N ASN A 22 12.98 -21.45 -5.02
CA ASN A 22 12.61 -20.46 -6.03
C ASN A 22 11.55 -19.48 -5.51
N ALA A 23 10.67 -19.90 -4.61
CA ALA A 23 9.74 -19.00 -3.93
C ALA A 23 10.46 -17.94 -3.09
N ILE A 24 11.52 -18.31 -2.37
CA ILE A 24 12.35 -17.36 -1.60
C ILE A 24 13.09 -16.41 -2.56
N ARG A 25 13.71 -16.93 -3.63
CA ARG A 25 14.38 -16.11 -4.64
C ARG A 25 13.42 -15.12 -5.29
N PHE A 26 12.23 -15.56 -5.67
CA PHE A 26 11.17 -14.70 -6.21
C PHE A 26 10.83 -13.57 -5.23
N LEU A 27 10.61 -13.89 -3.95
CA LEU A 27 10.31 -12.90 -2.91
C LEU A 27 11.46 -11.90 -2.67
N GLN A 28 12.71 -12.31 -2.86
CA GLN A 28 13.86 -11.41 -2.79
C GLN A 28 13.98 -10.50 -4.03
N GLN A 29 13.50 -10.97 -5.19
CA GLN A 29 13.47 -10.20 -6.43
C GLN A 29 12.33 -9.19 -6.49
N VAL A 30 11.19 -9.49 -5.87
CA VAL A 30 10.20 -8.45 -5.53
C VAL A 30 10.76 -7.62 -4.39
N GLY A 31 11.74 -6.77 -4.73
CA GLY A 31 12.35 -5.83 -3.82
C GLY A 31 11.30 -4.94 -3.15
N TRP A 32 11.75 -4.14 -2.18
CA TRP A 32 10.93 -3.05 -1.70
C TRP A 32 10.62 -2.19 -2.92
N GLY A 33 9.33 -2.04 -3.27
CA GLY A 33 8.93 -1.29 -4.46
C GLY A 33 9.71 0.02 -4.54
N ASN A 34 10.10 0.44 -5.74
CA ASN A 34 10.92 1.65 -5.88
C ASN A 34 10.21 2.85 -5.24
N GLY A 35 10.94 3.55 -4.37
CA GLY A 35 10.47 4.77 -3.72
C GLY A 35 10.36 4.66 -2.20
N ASP A 36 10.72 5.77 -1.54
CA ASP A 36 10.51 5.94 -0.12
C ASP A 36 9.07 6.39 0.11
N TYR A 37 8.16 5.44 0.33
CA TYR A 37 6.73 5.75 0.57
C TYR A 37 6.55 6.72 1.73
N THR A 38 7.40 6.65 2.75
CA THR A 38 7.37 7.57 3.90
C THR A 38 7.66 9.00 3.43
N LYS A 39 8.74 9.23 2.69
CA LYS A 39 9.05 10.54 2.12
C LYS A 39 8.03 11.01 1.09
N GLN A 40 7.56 10.12 0.21
CA GLN A 40 6.55 10.48 -0.79
C GLN A 40 5.22 10.86 -0.13
N ARG A 41 4.86 10.20 0.97
CA ARG A 41 3.68 10.54 1.77
C ARG A 41 3.86 11.86 2.51
N GLU A 42 5.04 12.09 3.08
CA GLU A 42 5.38 13.36 3.74
C GLU A 42 5.24 14.53 2.76
N ASN A 43 5.90 14.44 1.59
CA ASN A 43 5.81 15.49 0.55
C ASN A 43 4.38 15.74 0.07
N ARG A 44 3.57 14.69 -0.14
CA ARG A 44 2.18 14.84 -0.61
C ARG A 44 1.23 15.40 0.46
N LEU A 45 1.48 15.11 1.74
CA LEU A 45 0.60 15.52 2.83
C LEU A 45 1.05 16.82 3.52
N SER A 46 2.29 17.27 3.31
CA SER A 46 2.76 18.57 3.81
C SER A 46 2.12 19.76 3.10
N GLU A 47 1.56 19.54 1.91
CA GLU A 47 0.93 20.58 1.09
C GLU A 47 -0.50 20.92 1.52
N VAL A 48 -1.10 20.15 2.42
CA VAL A 48 -2.49 20.33 2.84
C VAL A 48 -2.63 20.12 4.35
N THR A 49 -3.04 21.17 5.05
CA THR A 49 -3.40 21.06 6.46
C THR A 49 -4.69 20.25 6.65
N ARG A 50 -4.88 19.69 7.85
CA ARG A 50 -6.11 18.96 8.18
C ARG A 50 -7.34 19.88 8.06
N GLU A 51 -7.16 21.13 8.43
CA GLU A 51 -8.18 22.17 8.41
C GLU A 51 -8.61 22.49 6.96
N GLU A 52 -7.66 22.67 6.04
CA GLU A 52 -7.93 22.88 4.61
C GLU A 52 -8.64 21.68 3.98
N PHE A 53 -8.18 20.47 4.29
CA PHE A 53 -8.83 19.23 3.84
C PHE A 53 -10.29 19.15 4.31
N TRP A 54 -10.56 19.53 5.56
CA TRP A 54 -11.92 19.54 6.09
C TRP A 54 -12.81 20.56 5.37
N GLN A 55 -12.29 21.76 5.09
CA GLN A 55 -13.01 22.77 4.33
C GLN A 55 -13.34 22.32 2.90
N ASP A 56 -12.42 21.61 2.24
CA ASP A 56 -12.65 21.04 0.90
C ASP A 56 -13.79 20.02 0.92
N ILE A 57 -13.83 19.13 1.92
CA ILE A 57 -14.93 18.16 2.09
C ILE A 57 -16.28 18.88 2.25
N GLN A 58 -16.33 19.93 3.07
CA GLN A 58 -17.57 20.71 3.26
C GLN A 58 -18.00 21.39 1.95
N ARG A 59 -17.06 22.00 1.21
CA ARG A 59 -17.33 22.61 -0.10
C ARG A 59 -17.87 21.61 -1.12
N ILE A 60 -17.30 20.40 -1.19
CA ILE A 60 -17.76 19.34 -2.11
C ILE A 60 -19.18 18.88 -1.75
N ARG A 61 -19.48 18.73 -0.46
CA ARG A 61 -20.83 18.35 0.02
C ARG A 61 -21.86 19.42 -0.33
N ASN A 62 -21.53 20.69 -0.10
CA ASN A 62 -22.44 21.81 -0.35
C ASN A 62 -22.67 22.10 -1.85
N ARG A 63 -21.77 21.66 -2.74
CA ARG A 63 -21.97 21.75 -4.20
C ARG A 63 -22.87 20.66 -4.79
N LYS A 64 -23.15 19.59 -4.04
CA LYS A 64 -24.03 18.49 -4.46
C LYS A 64 -25.48 18.67 -3.98
N THR A 65 -25.76 19.78 -3.31
CA THR A 65 -27.10 20.21 -2.87
C THR A 65 -27.52 21.42 -3.69
#